data_AF-A0A6I3L4V7-F1
#
_entry.id   AF-A0A6I3L4V7-F1
#
_cell.length_a   1.000
_cell.length_b   1.000
_cell.length_c   1.000
_cell.angle_alpha   90.00
_cell.angle_beta   90.00
_cell.angle_gamma   90.00
#
_symmetry.space_group_name_H-M   'P 1'
#
loop_
_entity.id
_entity.type
_entity.pdbx_description
1 polymer ?
#
loop_
_entity_poly.entity_id
_entity_poly.type
_entity_poly.pdbx_seq_one_letter_code
_entity_poly.pdbx_strand_id
1 'polypeptide(L)'
;MTDSERCAVEYELFELVRKAGFEGPTWKLLADKLVRHALAVLGPWVRSGWIFSVAEHERMPLRPTPQERLLVEARFAEDFVQETITRALERFRRNARDGDGWNADGGLSLGSYFIGACVLAFVERFRRSRRTGDLYQFQAASSVTIVSEDGPDQTEVLASTADIAGSVVDRLAFRSRLAGLSDRDRGLVWGRAVGLTDREIQHLFDFPSVQAVEVRWARLKGDHGWMTGLDGKEVAE
;
A
#
# COMPACT_ATOMS: atom_id res chain seq x y z
N MET A 1 4.96 -17.29 -17.70
CA MET A 1 3.55 -17.29 -17.27
C MET A 1 2.95 -15.92 -17.56
N THR A 2 1.99 -15.88 -18.48
CA THR A 2 1.24 -14.69 -18.90
C THR A 2 0.27 -14.24 -17.80
N ASP A 3 -0.25 -13.02 -17.88
CA ASP A 3 -1.18 -12.47 -16.88
C ASP A 3 -2.51 -13.24 -16.85
N SER A 4 -2.93 -13.79 -18.00
CA SER A 4 -4.11 -14.64 -18.13
C SER A 4 -3.94 -16.00 -17.43
N GLU A 5 -2.75 -16.61 -17.54
CA GLU A 5 -2.44 -17.88 -16.86
C GLU A 5 -2.40 -17.70 -15.33
N ARG A 6 -1.87 -16.57 -14.84
CA ARG A 6 -1.89 -16.23 -13.40
C ARG A 6 -3.31 -16.13 -12.87
N CYS A 7 -4.19 -15.45 -13.59
CA CYS A 7 -5.58 -15.24 -13.19
C CYS A 7 -6.36 -16.56 -13.09
N ALA A 8 -6.12 -17.50 -14.01
CA ALA A 8 -6.74 -18.83 -13.97
C ALA A 8 -6.27 -19.62 -12.74
N VAL A 9 -4.97 -19.59 -12.43
CA VAL A 9 -4.40 -20.24 -11.24
C VAL A 9 -4.92 -19.61 -9.94
N GLU A 10 -5.07 -18.29 -9.90
CA GLU A 10 -5.65 -17.57 -8.75
C GLU A 10 -7.11 -17.97 -8.52
N TYR A 11 -7.89 -18.07 -9.59
CA TYR A 11 -9.27 -18.52 -9.54
C TYR A 11 -9.38 -19.96 -9.02
N GLU A 12 -8.60 -20.89 -9.59
CA GLU A 12 -8.59 -22.29 -9.14
C GLU A 12 -8.19 -22.44 -7.67
N LEU A 13 -7.18 -21.69 -7.22
CA LEU A 13 -6.77 -21.67 -5.82
C LEU A 13 -7.87 -21.12 -4.92
N PHE A 14 -8.52 -20.02 -5.31
CA PHE A 14 -9.64 -19.46 -4.54
C PHE A 14 -10.80 -20.46 -4.44
N GLU A 15 -11.16 -21.11 -5.52
CA GLU A 15 -12.23 -22.12 -5.55
C GLU A 15 -11.91 -23.35 -4.69
N LEU A 16 -10.65 -23.80 -4.67
CA LEU A 16 -10.19 -24.86 -3.77
C LEU A 16 -10.34 -24.45 -2.30
N VAL A 17 -9.96 -23.21 -1.97
CA VAL A 17 -10.07 -22.66 -0.61
C VAL A 17 -11.53 -22.47 -0.20
N ARG A 18 -12.39 -22.05 -1.14
CA ARG A 18 -13.84 -21.89 -0.95
C ARG A 18 -14.48 -23.22 -0.59
N LYS A 19 -14.17 -24.29 -1.34
CA LYS A 19 -14.63 -25.66 -1.04
C LYS A 19 -14.15 -26.17 0.33
N ALA A 20 -12.98 -25.69 0.78
CA ALA A 20 -12.42 -26.01 2.09
C ALA A 20 -12.89 -25.05 3.22
N GLY A 21 -13.87 -24.16 2.99
CA GLY A 21 -14.42 -23.27 4.02
C GLY A 21 -13.46 -22.19 4.52
N PHE A 22 -12.44 -21.84 3.72
CA PHE A 22 -11.38 -20.90 4.11
C PHE A 22 -10.65 -21.33 5.40
N GLU A 23 -10.31 -22.62 5.48
CA GLU A 23 -9.53 -23.22 6.56
C GLU A 23 -8.37 -24.07 6.05
N GLY A 24 -7.51 -24.51 6.98
CA GLY A 24 -6.47 -25.47 6.68
C GLY A 24 -5.32 -24.95 5.80
N PRO A 25 -4.53 -25.86 5.23
CA PRO A 25 -3.31 -25.51 4.48
C PRO A 25 -3.56 -24.70 3.20
N THR A 26 -4.66 -24.97 2.49
CA THR A 26 -5.01 -24.25 1.26
C THR A 26 -5.33 -22.78 1.55
N TRP A 27 -6.07 -22.50 2.64
CA TRP A 27 -6.27 -21.13 3.11
C TRP A 27 -4.95 -20.45 3.47
N LYS A 28 -4.05 -21.12 4.20
CA LYS A 28 -2.74 -20.55 4.56
C LYS A 28 -1.93 -20.18 3.32
N LEU A 29 -1.95 -21.02 2.29
CA LEU A 29 -1.25 -20.74 1.03
C LEU A 29 -1.84 -19.52 0.31
N LEU A 30 -3.16 -19.40 0.24
CA LEU A 30 -3.80 -18.24 -0.38
C LEU A 30 -3.52 -16.95 0.42
N ALA A 31 -3.72 -17.00 1.73
CA ALA A 31 -3.48 -15.88 2.64
C ALA A 31 -2.03 -15.39 2.53
N ASP A 32 -1.07 -16.32 2.50
CA ASP A 32 0.35 -16.01 2.34
C ASP A 32 0.65 -15.28 1.03
N LYS A 33 0.09 -15.76 -0.10
CA LYS A 33 0.22 -15.08 -1.40
C LYS A 33 -0.35 -13.66 -1.36
N LEU A 34 -1.56 -13.49 -0.81
CA LEU A 34 -2.21 -12.20 -0.68
C LEU A 34 -1.41 -11.23 0.20
N VAL A 35 -0.91 -11.71 1.34
CA VAL A 35 -0.11 -10.91 2.28
C VAL A 35 1.21 -10.48 1.65
N ARG A 36 1.96 -11.38 0.99
CA ARG A 36 3.22 -11.03 0.31
C ARG A 36 3.00 -9.98 -0.77
N HIS A 37 1.98 -10.17 -1.61
CA HIS A 37 1.63 -9.20 -2.65
C HIS A 37 1.25 -7.85 -2.02
N ALA A 38 0.38 -7.83 -1.02
CA ALA A 38 -0.02 -6.61 -0.32
C ALA A 38 1.15 -5.91 0.38
N LEU A 39 2.10 -6.63 0.98
CA LEU A 39 3.31 -6.03 1.58
C LEU A 39 4.16 -5.31 0.53
N ALA A 40 4.35 -5.94 -0.64
CA ALA A 40 5.10 -5.36 -1.75
C ALA A 40 4.45 -4.07 -2.30
N VAL A 41 3.12 -3.99 -2.27
CA VAL A 41 2.36 -2.82 -2.76
C VAL A 41 2.19 -1.73 -1.69
N LEU A 42 1.63 -2.07 -0.53
CA LEU A 42 1.30 -1.09 0.51
C LEU A 42 2.54 -0.52 1.20
N GLY A 43 3.61 -1.31 1.36
CA GLY A 43 4.85 -0.84 2.00
C GLY A 43 5.40 0.43 1.35
N PRO A 44 5.72 0.42 0.05
CA PRO A 44 6.15 1.60 -0.68
C PRO A 44 5.10 2.72 -0.70
N TRP A 45 3.80 2.40 -0.81
CA TRP A 45 2.75 3.41 -0.83
C TRP A 45 2.61 4.17 0.50
N VAL A 46 2.73 3.48 1.63
CA VAL A 46 2.67 4.09 2.96
C VAL A 46 3.94 4.90 3.22
N ARG A 47 5.13 4.35 2.94
CA ARG A 47 6.40 5.05 3.14
C ARG A 47 6.51 6.32 2.29
N SER A 48 6.06 6.30 1.03
CA SER A 48 6.07 7.48 0.16
C SER A 48 4.91 8.44 0.40
N GLY A 49 3.93 8.03 1.21
CA GLY A 49 2.66 8.72 1.36
C GLY A 49 1.76 8.69 0.14
N TRP A 50 2.09 7.91 -0.89
CA TRP A 50 1.23 7.71 -2.07
C TRP A 50 -0.12 7.11 -1.69
N ILE A 51 -0.19 6.33 -0.61
CA ILE A 51 -1.44 5.77 -0.07
C ILE A 51 -2.54 6.83 0.15
N PHE A 52 -2.17 8.08 0.48
CA PHE A 52 -3.14 9.16 0.64
C PHE A 52 -3.75 9.61 -0.69
N SER A 53 -2.97 9.60 -1.77
CA SER A 53 -3.45 9.88 -3.13
C SER A 53 -4.29 8.72 -3.66
N VAL A 54 -3.91 7.47 -3.36
CA VAL A 54 -4.75 6.30 -3.65
C VAL A 54 -6.10 6.41 -2.94
N ALA A 55 -6.11 6.73 -1.65
CA ALA A 55 -7.38 6.92 -0.91
C ALA A 55 -8.24 8.05 -1.49
N GLU A 56 -7.64 9.13 -1.99
CA GLU A 56 -8.35 10.21 -2.67
C GLU A 56 -8.94 9.77 -4.02
N HIS A 57 -8.18 9.01 -4.82
CA HIS A 57 -8.65 8.37 -6.05
C HIS A 57 -9.87 7.49 -5.80
N GLU A 58 -9.81 6.66 -4.75
CA GLU A 58 -10.90 5.81 -4.28
C GLU A 58 -12.05 6.58 -3.58
N ARG A 59 -12.09 7.91 -3.74
CA ARG A 59 -13.14 8.80 -3.19
C ARG A 59 -13.27 8.74 -1.66
N MET A 60 -12.18 8.42 -0.98
CA MET A 60 -12.05 8.38 0.48
C MET A 60 -10.96 9.37 0.99
N PRO A 61 -11.05 10.68 0.68
CA PRO A 61 -9.99 11.62 1.00
C PRO A 61 -9.73 11.70 2.51
N LEU A 62 -8.45 11.59 2.89
CA LEU A 62 -8.03 11.62 4.30
C LEU A 62 -7.52 13.00 4.75
N ARG A 63 -6.94 13.79 3.83
CA ARG A 63 -6.37 15.13 4.06
C ARG A 63 -5.49 15.21 5.33
N PRO A 64 -4.36 14.48 5.40
CA PRO A 64 -3.48 14.54 6.56
C PRO A 64 -2.79 15.92 6.66
N THR A 65 -2.58 16.40 7.87
CA THR A 65 -1.64 17.50 8.15
C THR A 65 -0.20 17.08 7.80
N PRO A 66 0.74 18.02 7.60
CA PRO A 66 2.14 17.69 7.36
C PRO A 66 2.76 16.79 8.44
N GLN A 67 2.39 17.01 9.71
CA GLN A 67 2.87 16.22 10.84
C GLN A 67 2.28 14.80 10.84
N GLU A 68 0.96 14.64 10.67
CA GLU A 68 0.33 13.30 10.56
C GLU A 68 0.93 12.50 9.42
N ARG A 69 1.16 13.17 8.29
CA ARG A 69 1.78 12.58 7.11
C ARG A 69 3.19 12.07 7.44
N LEU A 70 4.03 12.91 8.04
CA LEU A 70 5.39 12.54 8.43
C LEU A 70 5.40 11.38 9.43
N LEU A 71 4.49 11.38 10.41
CA LEU A 71 4.37 10.30 11.39
C LEU A 71 4.02 8.96 10.73
N VAL A 72 3.06 8.94 9.81
CA VAL A 72 2.70 7.72 9.06
C VAL A 72 3.84 7.26 8.15
N GLU A 73 4.47 8.18 7.42
CA GLU A 73 5.49 7.85 6.42
C GLU A 73 6.81 7.38 7.03
N ALA A 74 7.27 8.03 8.10
CA ALA A 74 8.61 7.82 8.65
C ALA A 74 8.61 6.97 9.93
N ARG A 75 7.58 7.10 10.78
CA ARG A 75 7.61 6.53 12.13
C ARG A 75 6.75 5.28 12.27
N PHE A 76 5.56 5.28 11.68
CA PHE A 76 4.58 4.21 11.85
C PHE A 76 4.30 3.43 10.57
N ALA A 77 5.16 3.55 9.55
CA ALA A 77 4.87 2.96 8.24
C ALA A 77 4.65 1.44 8.33
N GLU A 78 5.51 0.73 9.06
CA GLU A 78 5.41 -0.72 9.23
C GLU A 78 4.17 -1.11 10.01
N ASP A 79 3.89 -0.44 11.14
CA ASP A 79 2.69 -0.67 11.95
C ASP A 79 1.41 -0.46 11.15
N PHE A 80 1.34 0.62 10.38
CA PHE A 80 0.20 0.91 9.51
C PHE A 80 0.03 -0.18 8.45
N VAL A 81 1.11 -0.64 7.82
CA VAL A 81 1.05 -1.68 6.80
C VAL A 81 0.58 -3.01 7.40
N GLN A 82 1.20 -3.45 8.50
CA GLN A 82 0.90 -4.73 9.14
C GLN A 82 -0.54 -4.79 9.66
N GLU A 83 -0.99 -3.74 10.38
CA GLU A 83 -2.36 -3.70 10.90
C GLU A 83 -3.38 -3.63 9.76
N THR A 84 -3.10 -2.84 8.71
CA THR A 84 -3.96 -2.73 7.53
C THR A 84 -4.16 -4.09 6.86
N ILE A 85 -3.06 -4.80 6.56
CA ILE A 85 -3.11 -6.10 5.88
C ILE A 85 -3.84 -7.13 6.75
N THR A 86 -3.57 -7.13 8.06
CA THR A 86 -4.22 -8.04 9.02
C THR A 86 -5.74 -7.84 9.02
N ARG A 87 -6.21 -6.59 9.18
CA ARG A 87 -7.65 -6.26 9.15
C ARG A 87 -8.30 -6.59 7.81
N ALA A 88 -7.61 -6.30 6.71
CA ALA A 88 -8.11 -6.61 5.37
C ALA A 88 -8.24 -8.12 5.15
N LEU A 89 -7.27 -8.93 5.61
CA LEU A 89 -7.30 -10.38 5.50
C LEU A 89 -8.41 -11.00 6.35
N GLU A 90 -8.62 -10.52 7.57
CA GLU A 90 -9.72 -10.95 8.43
C GLU A 90 -11.09 -10.66 7.78
N ARG A 91 -11.26 -9.46 7.25
CA ARG A 91 -12.48 -9.05 6.54
C ARG A 91 -12.67 -9.85 5.27
N PHE A 92 -11.61 -10.04 4.48
CA PHE A 92 -11.63 -10.87 3.27
C PHE A 92 -12.13 -12.28 3.60
N ARG A 93 -11.56 -12.93 4.60
CA ARG A 93 -11.93 -14.29 5.00
C ARG A 93 -13.39 -14.36 5.46
N ARG A 94 -13.85 -13.37 6.23
CA ARG A 94 -15.24 -13.30 6.72
C ARG A 94 -16.21 -13.15 5.55
N ASN A 95 -16.03 -12.14 4.71
CA ASN A 95 -16.88 -11.89 3.56
C ASN A 95 -16.91 -13.10 2.60
N ALA A 96 -15.77 -13.75 2.38
CA ALA A 96 -15.70 -14.90 1.50
C ALA A 96 -16.43 -16.14 2.05
N ARG A 97 -16.53 -16.27 3.38
CA ARG A 97 -17.36 -17.30 4.05
C ARG A 97 -18.85 -16.98 3.98
N ASP A 98 -19.19 -15.70 4.09
CA ASP A 98 -20.57 -15.23 4.07
C ASP A 98 -21.16 -15.20 2.64
N GLY A 99 -20.32 -15.41 1.61
CA GLY A 99 -20.71 -15.39 0.20
C GLY A 99 -20.62 -14.00 -0.45
N ASP A 100 -20.33 -12.96 0.33
CA ASP A 100 -20.17 -11.56 -0.11
C ASP A 100 -18.71 -11.20 -0.45
N GLY A 101 -17.90 -12.21 -0.79
CA GLY A 101 -16.47 -12.09 -1.06
C GLY A 101 -16.14 -11.76 -2.52
N TRP A 102 -14.86 -11.93 -2.87
CA TRP A 102 -14.41 -11.80 -4.25
C TRP A 102 -15.18 -12.75 -5.18
N ASN A 103 -15.54 -12.24 -6.36
CA ASN A 103 -16.13 -13.00 -7.45
C ASN A 103 -15.35 -12.73 -8.74
N ALA A 104 -14.93 -13.78 -9.44
CA ALA A 104 -14.20 -13.69 -10.70
C ALA A 104 -15.01 -12.98 -11.81
N ASP A 105 -16.33 -13.14 -11.81
CA ASP A 105 -17.22 -12.48 -12.78
C ASP A 105 -17.35 -10.98 -12.52
N GLY A 106 -16.95 -10.52 -11.32
CA GLY A 106 -16.93 -9.11 -10.94
C GLY A 106 -15.83 -8.28 -11.61
N GLY A 107 -15.04 -8.88 -12.51
CA GLY A 107 -14.03 -8.20 -13.32
C GLY A 107 -12.68 -8.02 -12.62
N LEU A 108 -12.67 -7.76 -11.32
CA LEU A 108 -11.47 -7.55 -10.51
C LEU A 108 -10.61 -8.83 -10.42
N SER A 109 -9.28 -8.69 -10.56
CA SER A 109 -8.39 -9.77 -10.13
C SER A 109 -8.46 -9.93 -8.61
N LEU A 110 -8.10 -11.12 -8.12
CA LEU A 110 -8.09 -11.39 -6.69
C LEU A 110 -7.12 -10.47 -5.94
N GLY A 111 -5.96 -10.18 -6.55
CA GLY A 111 -4.99 -9.20 -6.07
C GLY A 111 -5.59 -7.79 -5.97
N SER A 112 -6.20 -7.26 -7.03
CA SER A 112 -6.85 -5.93 -7.00
C SER A 112 -7.92 -5.83 -5.93
N TYR A 113 -8.77 -6.84 -5.82
CA TYR A 113 -9.82 -6.88 -4.82
C TYR A 113 -9.24 -6.81 -3.41
N PHE A 114 -8.17 -7.58 -3.15
CA PHE A 114 -7.52 -7.56 -1.85
C PHE A 114 -6.80 -6.23 -1.56
N ILE A 115 -6.11 -5.64 -2.55
CA ILE A 115 -5.50 -4.31 -2.41
C ILE A 115 -6.56 -3.25 -2.11
N GLY A 116 -7.72 -3.28 -2.77
CA GLY A 116 -8.83 -2.39 -2.45
C GLY A 116 -9.31 -2.54 -1.01
N ALA A 117 -9.42 -3.78 -0.51
CA ALA A 117 -9.74 -4.05 0.90
C ALA A 117 -8.66 -3.50 1.85
N CYS A 118 -7.39 -3.56 1.48
CA CYS A 118 -6.29 -2.94 2.24
C CYS A 118 -6.41 -1.41 2.26
N VAL A 119 -6.70 -0.75 1.14
CA VAL A 119 -6.89 0.72 1.10
C VAL A 119 -8.02 1.14 2.05
N LEU A 120 -9.13 0.41 2.06
CA LEU A 120 -10.24 0.66 2.99
C LEU A 120 -9.82 0.47 4.46
N ALA A 121 -9.11 -0.61 4.77
CA ALA A 121 -8.62 -0.87 6.13
C ALA A 121 -7.60 0.21 6.60
N PHE A 122 -6.76 0.70 5.70
CA PHE A 122 -5.84 1.82 5.98
C PHE A 122 -6.61 3.09 6.32
N VAL A 123 -7.64 3.43 5.52
CA VAL A 123 -8.51 4.59 5.75
C VAL A 123 -9.18 4.52 7.12
N GLU A 124 -9.73 3.36 7.47
CA GLU A 124 -10.35 3.11 8.78
C GLU A 124 -9.34 3.26 9.92
N ARG A 125 -8.14 2.69 9.78
CA ARG A 125 -7.06 2.81 10.77
C ARG A 125 -6.61 4.26 10.94
N PHE A 126 -6.36 4.99 9.86
CA PHE A 126 -5.96 6.39 9.94
C PHE A 126 -7.03 7.27 10.60
N ARG A 127 -8.31 7.07 10.24
CA ARG A 127 -9.44 7.76 10.90
C ARG A 127 -9.58 7.39 12.37
N ARG A 128 -9.28 6.15 12.77
CA ARG A 128 -9.27 5.73 14.18
C ARG A 128 -8.18 6.48 14.93
N SER A 129 -6.94 6.48 14.45
CA SER A 129 -5.81 7.07 15.18
C SER A 129 -5.91 8.58 15.33
N ARG A 130 -6.55 9.28 14.39
CA ARG A 130 -6.89 10.69 14.56
C ARG A 130 -7.90 10.92 15.68
N ARG A 131 -8.91 10.04 15.80
CA ARG A 131 -9.94 10.15 16.85
C ARG A 131 -9.41 9.82 18.23
N THR A 132 -8.52 8.84 18.34
CA THR A 132 -7.97 8.38 19.63
C THR A 132 -6.68 9.10 20.04
N GLY A 133 -6.04 9.81 19.10
CA GLY A 133 -4.79 10.53 19.34
C GLY A 133 -3.54 9.64 19.30
N ASP A 134 -3.65 8.36 18.89
CA ASP A 134 -2.54 7.39 18.93
C ASP A 134 -1.27 7.90 18.21
N LEU A 135 -1.44 8.64 17.11
CA LEU A 135 -0.34 9.22 16.35
C LEU A 135 0.51 10.19 17.19
N TYR A 136 -0.13 10.89 18.12
CA TYR A 136 0.46 11.96 18.92
C TYR A 136 0.91 11.49 20.31
N GLN A 137 0.27 10.46 20.88
CA GLN A 137 0.63 9.91 22.20
C GLN A 137 2.08 9.41 22.25
N PHE A 138 2.57 8.81 21.16
CA PHE A 138 3.96 8.35 21.07
C PHE A 138 4.97 9.51 20.97
N GLN A 139 4.56 10.66 20.45
CA GLN A 139 5.39 11.87 20.44
C GLN A 139 5.57 12.42 21.85
N ALA A 140 4.52 12.42 22.67
CA ALA A 140 4.57 12.83 24.07
C ALA A 140 5.39 11.87 24.96
N ALA A 141 5.48 10.58 24.60
CA ALA A 141 6.23 9.57 25.34
C ALA A 141 7.74 9.53 25.02
N SER A 142 8.23 10.35 24.07
CA SER A 142 9.64 10.35 23.65
C SER A 142 10.52 11.37 24.41
N SER A 143 10.01 11.97 25.48
CA SER A 143 10.77 12.87 26.35
C SER A 143 11.78 12.05 27.15
N VAL A 144 13.07 12.24 26.90
CA VAL A 144 14.14 11.64 27.71
C VAL A 144 14.40 12.57 28.90
N THR A 145 14.06 12.13 30.11
CA THR A 145 14.51 12.83 31.33
C THR A 145 15.96 12.46 31.59
N ILE A 146 16.89 13.38 31.35
CA ILE A 146 18.27 13.21 31.77
C ILE A 146 18.33 13.57 33.25
N VAL A 147 18.62 12.58 34.10
CA VAL A 147 18.86 12.81 35.53
C VAL A 147 20.36 13.14 35.70
N SER A 148 20.68 14.42 35.83
CA SER A 148 22.01 14.87 36.25
C SER A 148 22.10 14.95 37.78
N GLU A 149 23.32 14.97 38.33
CA GLU A 149 23.57 15.03 39.78
C GLU A 149 22.95 16.27 40.45
N ASP A 150 22.67 17.34 39.70
CA ASP A 150 22.07 18.61 40.17
C ASP A 150 20.53 18.68 40.02
N GLY A 151 19.84 17.61 39.60
CA GLY A 151 18.37 17.54 39.48
C GLY A 151 17.87 17.26 38.05
N PRO A 152 16.55 17.00 37.86
CA PRO A 152 16.01 16.63 36.55
C PRO A 152 15.94 17.85 35.64
N ASP A 153 16.84 17.92 34.67
CA ASP A 153 16.75 18.88 33.57
C ASP A 153 15.91 18.27 32.45
N GLN A 154 14.72 18.85 32.21
CA GLN A 154 13.83 18.39 31.15
C GLN A 154 14.26 19.01 29.83
N THR A 155 15.22 18.39 29.15
CA THR A 155 15.55 18.77 27.78
C THR A 155 14.68 17.98 26.80
N GLU A 156 13.89 18.66 25.96
CA GLU A 156 13.20 18.04 24.83
C GLU A 156 14.23 17.53 23.80
N VAL A 157 14.68 16.29 23.94
CA VAL A 157 15.48 15.63 22.91
C VAL A 157 14.54 15.06 21.87
N LEU A 158 14.43 15.74 20.72
CA LEU A 158 13.82 15.17 19.52
C LEU A 158 14.60 13.89 19.15
N ALA A 159 13.93 12.73 19.22
CA ALA A 159 14.51 11.46 18.82
C ALA A 159 15.21 11.58 17.45
N SER A 160 16.47 11.16 17.43
CA SER A 160 17.46 11.37 16.37
C SER A 160 16.89 11.31 14.94
N THR A 161 16.93 12.46 14.26
CA THR A 161 16.48 12.68 12.87
C THR A 161 17.42 12.06 11.82
N ALA A 162 18.49 11.39 12.24
CA ALA A 162 19.55 10.90 11.36
C ALA A 162 19.09 9.77 10.41
N ASP A 163 18.16 8.90 10.83
CA ASP A 163 17.63 7.81 10.00
C ASP A 163 16.49 8.27 9.07
N ILE A 164 15.88 9.41 9.38
CA ILE A 164 14.80 10.02 8.60
C ILE A 164 15.37 10.71 7.35
N ALA A 165 16.54 11.33 7.46
CA ALA A 165 17.12 12.15 6.39
C ALA A 165 17.42 11.36 5.10
N GLY A 166 17.93 10.13 5.20
CA GLY A 166 18.23 9.29 4.03
C GLY A 166 16.98 8.87 3.25
N SER A 167 15.92 8.47 3.97
CA SER A 167 14.67 8.04 3.34
C SER A 167 13.85 9.19 2.75
N VAL A 168 13.98 10.40 3.29
CA VAL A 168 13.23 11.58 2.83
C VAL A 168 13.76 12.09 1.49
N VAL A 169 15.07 12.03 1.25
CA VAL A 169 15.68 12.52 -0.02
C VAL A 169 15.23 11.67 -1.21
N ASP A 170 15.24 10.35 -1.09
CA ASP A 170 14.80 9.45 -2.18
C ASP A 170 13.29 9.57 -2.44
N ARG A 171 12.48 9.70 -1.37
CA ARG A 171 11.02 9.85 -1.46
C ARG A 171 10.63 11.20 -2.09
N LEU A 172 11.28 12.30 -1.69
CA LEU A 172 11.03 13.62 -2.27
C LEU A 172 11.47 13.69 -3.73
N ALA A 173 12.60 13.07 -4.08
CA ALA A 173 13.07 13.01 -5.46
C ALA A 173 12.10 12.25 -6.37
N PHE A 174 11.60 11.10 -5.92
CA PHE A 174 10.60 10.33 -6.68
C PHE A 174 9.27 11.07 -6.79
N ARG A 175 8.79 11.65 -5.68
CA ARG A 175 7.55 12.44 -5.66
C ARG A 175 7.62 13.67 -6.56
N SER A 176 8.77 14.35 -6.59
CA SER A 176 8.99 15.52 -7.45
C SER A 176 8.96 15.14 -8.94
N ARG A 177 9.51 13.98 -9.32
CA ARG A 177 9.44 13.45 -10.69
C ARG A 177 8.02 13.11 -11.13
N LEU A 178 7.16 12.74 -10.18
CA LEU A 178 5.75 12.43 -10.43
C LEU A 178 4.84 13.66 -10.44
N ALA A 179 5.27 14.81 -9.91
CA ALA A 179 4.41 15.98 -9.72
C ALA A 179 3.85 16.56 -11.03
N GLY A 180 4.54 16.36 -12.16
CA GLY A 180 4.09 16.79 -13.49
C GLY A 180 3.06 15.87 -14.15
N LEU A 181 2.70 14.75 -13.52
CA LEU A 181 1.81 13.74 -14.08
C LEU A 181 0.38 13.85 -13.51
N SER A 182 -0.60 13.50 -14.35
CA SER A 182 -1.98 13.32 -13.89
C SER A 182 -2.07 12.25 -12.80
N ASP A 183 -3.09 12.29 -11.93
CA ASP A 183 -3.26 11.27 -10.86
C ASP A 183 -3.30 9.84 -11.43
N ARG A 184 -3.95 9.67 -12.59
CA ARG A 184 -4.02 8.39 -13.31
C ARG A 184 -2.64 7.94 -13.80
N ASP A 185 -1.84 8.84 -14.37
CA ASP A 185 -0.48 8.52 -14.82
C ASP A 185 0.46 8.23 -13.65
N ARG A 186 0.31 8.95 -12.53
CA ARG A 186 1.04 8.64 -11.30
C ARG A 186 0.68 7.26 -10.76
N GLY A 187 -0.61 6.89 -10.78
CA GLY A 187 -1.09 5.56 -10.42
C GLY A 187 -0.47 4.47 -11.29
N LEU A 188 -0.42 4.68 -12.61
CA LEU A 188 0.25 3.79 -13.55
C LEU A 188 1.75 3.62 -13.25
N VAL A 189 2.50 4.71 -13.10
CA VAL A 189 3.94 4.66 -12.82
C VAL A 189 4.21 3.98 -11.48
N TRP A 190 3.45 4.33 -10.44
CA TRP A 190 3.56 3.68 -9.13
C TRP A 190 3.24 2.21 -9.20
N GLY A 191 2.17 1.84 -9.91
CA GLY A 191 1.77 0.44 -10.07
C GLY A 191 2.87 -0.38 -10.71
N ARG A 192 3.50 0.12 -11.78
CA ARG A 192 4.65 -0.53 -12.42
C ARG A 192 5.84 -0.67 -11.48
N ALA A 193 6.19 0.39 -10.76
CA ALA A 193 7.32 0.42 -9.85
C ALA A 193 7.18 -0.56 -8.67
N VAL A 194 5.95 -0.82 -8.21
CA VAL A 194 5.68 -1.79 -7.12
C VAL A 194 5.27 -3.17 -7.62
N GLY A 195 5.29 -3.39 -8.93
CA GLY A 195 5.02 -4.70 -9.54
C GLY A 195 3.54 -5.08 -9.66
N LEU A 196 2.61 -4.13 -9.63
CA LEU A 196 1.22 -4.38 -9.99
C LEU A 196 1.12 -4.85 -11.45
N THR A 197 0.21 -5.79 -11.70
CA THR A 197 -0.09 -6.25 -13.05
C THR A 197 -0.88 -5.21 -13.84
N ASP A 198 -0.92 -5.36 -15.16
CA ASP A 198 -1.63 -4.40 -16.02
C ASP A 198 -3.13 -4.43 -15.75
N ARG A 199 -3.65 -5.62 -15.40
CA ARG A 199 -5.03 -5.79 -14.94
C ARG A 199 -5.27 -5.13 -13.58
N GLU A 200 -4.32 -5.21 -12.66
CA GLU A 200 -4.43 -4.51 -11.37
C GLU A 200 -4.41 -3.00 -11.52
N ILE A 201 -3.48 -2.50 -12.32
CA ILE A 201 -3.39 -1.08 -12.65
C ILE A 201 -4.67 -0.62 -13.35
N GLN A 202 -5.23 -1.45 -14.23
CA GLN A 202 -6.49 -1.13 -14.90
C GLN A 202 -7.60 -0.90 -13.88
N HIS A 203 -7.78 -1.83 -12.94
CA HIS A 203 -8.87 -1.75 -11.98
C HIS A 203 -8.66 -0.69 -10.91
N LEU A 204 -7.44 -0.57 -10.38
CA LEU A 204 -7.14 0.36 -9.28
C LEU A 204 -7.09 1.82 -9.74
N PHE A 205 -6.86 2.08 -11.03
CA PHE A 205 -6.69 3.44 -11.56
C PHE A 205 -7.63 3.77 -12.73
N ASP A 206 -8.74 3.03 -12.83
CA ASP A 206 -9.85 3.26 -13.76
C ASP A 206 -9.41 3.42 -15.23
N PHE A 207 -8.50 2.54 -15.71
CA PHE A 207 -8.23 2.47 -17.14
C PHE A 207 -9.34 1.67 -17.86
N PRO A 208 -9.70 2.03 -19.10
CA PRO A 208 -10.79 1.37 -19.82
C PRO A 208 -10.44 -0.07 -20.24
N SER A 209 -9.15 -0.42 -20.33
CA SER A 209 -8.69 -1.77 -20.66
C SER A 209 -7.21 -1.96 -20.30
N VAL A 210 -6.78 -3.22 -20.21
CA VAL A 210 -5.36 -3.61 -20.13
C VAL A 210 -4.54 -3.00 -21.27
N GLN A 211 -5.08 -3.01 -22.50
CA GLN A 211 -4.40 -2.42 -23.65
C GLN A 211 -4.20 -0.90 -23.49
N ALA A 212 -5.15 -0.20 -22.87
CA ALA A 212 -4.99 1.22 -22.58
C ALA A 212 -3.88 1.49 -21.56
N VAL A 213 -3.70 0.59 -20.58
CA VAL A 213 -2.57 0.61 -19.63
C VAL A 213 -1.24 0.47 -20.38
N GLU A 214 -1.11 -0.54 -21.24
CA GLU A 214 0.09 -0.80 -22.03
C GLU A 214 0.47 0.36 -22.95
N VAL A 215 -0.50 0.85 -23.74
CA VAL A 215 -0.29 1.97 -24.67
C VAL A 215 0.10 3.23 -23.91
N ARG A 216 -0.56 3.53 -22.79
CA ARG A 216 -0.23 4.71 -21.98
C ARG A 216 1.17 4.58 -21.37
N TRP A 217 1.55 3.39 -20.90
CA TRP A 217 2.89 3.12 -20.36
C TRP A 217 3.98 3.32 -21.42
N ALA A 218 3.78 2.77 -22.62
CA ALA A 218 4.72 2.95 -23.72
C ALA A 218 4.94 4.43 -24.07
N ARG A 219 3.86 5.22 -24.09
CA ARG A 219 3.93 6.67 -24.31
C ARG A 219 4.67 7.39 -23.20
N LEU A 220 4.35 7.10 -21.93
CA LEU A 220 5.01 7.74 -20.79
C LEU A 220 6.53 7.45 -20.77
N LYS A 221 6.95 6.22 -21.11
CA LYS A 221 8.37 5.89 -21.25
C LYS A 221 9.06 6.69 -22.37
N GLY A 222 8.35 6.92 -23.48
CA GLY A 222 8.85 7.78 -24.57
C GLY A 222 8.96 9.25 -24.17
N ASP A 223 7.97 9.76 -23.43
CA ASP A 223 7.93 11.14 -22.95
C ASP A 223 8.93 11.39 -21.79
N HIS A 224 9.30 10.35 -21.05
CA HIS A 224 10.11 10.43 -19.83
C HIS A 224 11.15 9.30 -19.73
N GLY A 225 12.39 9.57 -20.18
CA GLY A 225 13.47 8.57 -20.21
C GLY A 225 13.83 7.93 -18.86
N TRP A 226 13.56 8.61 -17.73
CA TRP A 226 13.81 8.08 -16.37
C TRP A 226 12.91 6.91 -15.98
N MET A 227 11.83 6.66 -16.73
CA MET A 227 10.89 5.56 -16.47
C MET A 227 11.37 4.21 -17.05
N THR A 228 12.44 4.24 -17.84
CA THR A 228 13.07 3.03 -18.38
C THR A 228 13.71 2.24 -17.23
N GLY A 229 13.29 0.98 -17.03
CA GLY A 229 13.77 0.13 -15.92
C GLY A 229 12.90 0.14 -14.66
N LEU A 230 11.79 0.90 -14.63
CA LEU A 230 10.81 0.85 -13.53
C LEU A 230 9.85 -0.35 -13.60
N ASP A 231 9.96 -1.18 -14.64
CA ASP A 231 9.23 -2.43 -14.71
C ASP A 231 9.78 -3.31 -13.57
N GLY A 232 8.99 -3.57 -12.52
CA GLY A 232 9.38 -4.33 -11.30
C GLY A 232 9.78 -5.80 -11.51
N LYS A 233 10.39 -6.12 -12.65
CA LYS A 233 10.90 -7.43 -13.08
C LYS A 233 12.35 -7.70 -12.67
N GLU A 234 13.05 -6.80 -12.00
CA GLU A 234 14.46 -6.98 -11.59
C GLU A 234 14.67 -7.20 -10.09
N VAL A 235 13.75 -7.87 -9.39
CA VAL A 235 14.03 -8.39 -8.04
C VAL A 235 13.66 -9.88 -7.97
N ALA A 236 14.48 -10.69 -8.63
CA ALA A 236 14.53 -12.13 -8.43
C ALA A 236 15.97 -12.61 -8.66
N GLU A 237 16.82 -12.38 -7.66
CA GLU A 237 17.98 -13.23 -7.32
C GLU A 237 17.96 -13.51 -5.82
#